data_AF-A0A9W6ST25-F1
#
_entry.id   AF-A0A9W6ST25-F1
#
_cell.length_a   1.000
_cell.length_b   1.000
_cell.length_c   1.000
_cell.angle_alpha   90.00
_cell.angle_beta   90.00
_cell.angle_gamma   90.00
#
_symmetry.space_group_name_H-M   'P 1'
#
loop_
_entity.id
_entity.type
_entity.pdbx_description
1 polymer ?
#
loop_
_entity_poly.entity_id
_entity_poly.type
_entity_poly.pdbx_seq_one_letter_code
_entity_poly.pdbx_strand_id
1 'polypeptide(L)'
;MTQAITGQLETTAGQVEGTASEIAGNMNRLLIDLQPLLKDFQGPAGKTFQGVQIDVERQLKIIVDSLNEVARGVRESGKEFDVEDSKAVEELKKTMPDSTIIDAL
;
A
#
# COMPACT_ATOMS: atom_id res chain seq x y z
N MET A 1 -6.61 -13.54 17.77
CA MET A 1 -6.07 -13.97 16.46
C MET A 1 -6.12 -12.82 15.45
N THR A 2 -7.22 -12.07 15.41
CA THR A 2 -7.44 -10.80 14.70
C THR A 2 -6.31 -9.78 14.84
N GLN A 3 -5.88 -9.46 16.06
CA GLN A 3 -4.80 -8.49 16.28
C GLN A 3 -3.46 -8.88 15.59
N ALA A 4 -3.21 -10.18 15.42
CA ALA A 4 -2.04 -10.68 14.69
C ALA A 4 -2.21 -10.58 13.16
N ILE A 5 -3.44 -10.72 12.65
CA ILE A 5 -3.78 -10.55 11.23
C ILE A 5 -3.70 -9.06 10.85
N THR A 6 -4.27 -8.17 11.66
CA THR A 6 -4.19 -6.72 11.48
C THR A 6 -2.73 -6.24 11.47
N GLY A 7 -1.88 -6.76 12.35
CA GLY A 7 -0.45 -6.47 12.36
C GLY A 7 0.31 -6.97 11.12
N GLN A 8 -0.07 -8.14 10.59
CA GLN A 8 0.49 -8.65 9.34
C GLN A 8 0.07 -7.79 8.14
N LEU A 9 -1.20 -7.37 8.07
CA LEU A 9 -1.70 -6.50 7.00
C LEU A 9 -1.02 -5.13 7.00
N GLU A 10 -0.83 -4.50 8.16
CA GLU A 10 -0.05 -3.26 8.26
C GLU A 10 1.41 -3.45 7.81
N THR A 11 2.03 -4.57 8.18
CA THR A 11 3.39 -4.91 7.73
C THR A 11 3.44 -5.05 6.21
N THR A 12 2.49 -5.76 5.60
CA THR A 12 2.40 -5.92 4.15
C THR A 12 2.15 -4.58 3.45
N ALA A 13 1.25 -3.74 3.96
CA ALA A 13 1.01 -2.41 3.42
C ALA A 13 2.29 -1.56 3.43
N GLY A 14 3.03 -1.56 4.54
CA GLY A 14 4.31 -0.87 4.65
C GLY A 14 5.38 -1.41 3.69
N GLN A 15 5.43 -2.74 3.47
CA GLN A 15 6.33 -3.34 2.48
C GLN A 15 6.00 -2.87 1.05
N VAL A 16 4.72 -2.83 0.69
CA VAL A 16 4.26 -2.34 -0.62
C VAL A 16 4.64 -0.88 -0.83
N GLU A 17 4.44 -0.02 0.18
CA GLU A 17 4.85 1.39 0.13
C GLU A 17 6.37 1.56 0.02
N GLY A 18 7.12 0.72 0.72
CA GLY A 18 8.58 0.66 0.61
C GLY A 18 9.04 0.32 -0.81
N THR A 19 8.50 -0.75 -1.38
CA THR A 19 8.79 -1.14 -2.78
C THR A 19 8.38 -0.06 -3.77
N ALA A 20 7.24 0.61 -3.56
CA ALA A 20 6.82 1.73 -4.42
C ALA A 20 7.83 2.88 -4.38
N SER A 21 8.32 3.22 -3.19
CA SER A 21 9.34 4.25 -2.98
C SER A 21 10.68 3.88 -3.62
N GLU A 22 11.10 2.63 -3.51
CA GLU A 22 12.32 2.12 -4.15
C GLU A 22 12.24 2.16 -5.68
N ILE A 23 11.12 1.73 -6.27
CA ILE A 23 10.89 1.80 -7.72
C ILE A 23 10.96 3.25 -8.19
N ALA A 24 10.25 4.16 -7.51
CA ALA A 24 10.27 5.58 -7.83
C ALA A 24 11.70 6.16 -7.76
N GLY A 25 12.45 5.83 -6.71
CA GLY A 25 13.82 6.28 -6.51
C GLY A 25 14.78 5.78 -7.59
N ASN A 26 14.73 4.48 -7.91
CA ASN A 26 15.56 3.86 -8.94
C ASN A 26 15.29 4.45 -10.33
N MET A 27 14.03 4.78 -10.60
CA MET A 27 13.64 5.33 -11.89
C MET A 27 13.97 6.80 -12.01
N ASN A 28 13.83 7.58 -10.94
CA ASN A 28 14.35 8.94 -10.92
C ASN A 28 15.87 8.96 -11.13
N ARG A 29 16.60 8.02 -10.53
CA ARG A 29 18.05 7.86 -10.77
C ARG A 29 18.34 7.54 -12.24
N LEU A 30 17.62 6.59 -12.84
CA LEU A 30 17.75 6.28 -14.26
C LEU A 30 17.55 7.54 -15.13
N LEU A 31 16.52 8.34 -14.87
CA LEU A 31 16.28 9.57 -15.61
C LEU A 31 17.41 10.60 -15.46
N ILE A 32 17.96 10.75 -14.25
CA ILE A 32 19.12 11.61 -14.00
C ILE A 32 20.34 11.10 -14.76
N ASP A 33 20.61 9.80 -14.73
CA ASP A 33 21.75 9.18 -15.43
C ASP A 33 21.64 9.32 -16.96
N LEU A 34 20.40 9.42 -17.45
CA LEU A 34 20.05 9.62 -18.85
C LEU A 34 20.15 11.09 -19.29
N GLN A 35 20.04 12.07 -18.38
CA GLN A 35 20.13 13.50 -18.73
C GLN A 35 21.44 13.90 -19.42
N PRO A 36 22.63 13.42 -19.00
CA PRO A 36 23.87 13.70 -19.72
C PRO A 36 23.90 13.17 -21.16
N LEU A 37 23.03 12.24 -21.55
CA LEU A 37 22.96 11.81 -22.95
C LEU A 37 22.16 12.80 -23.81
N LEU A 38 21.27 13.60 -23.20
CA LEU A 38 20.47 14.61 -23.91
C LEU A 38 21.31 15.70 -24.57
N LYS A 39 22.45 16.08 -23.98
CA LYS A 39 23.37 17.07 -24.59
C LYS A 39 23.96 16.56 -25.91
N ASP A 40 24.04 15.25 -26.09
CA ASP A 40 24.62 14.62 -27.28
C ASP A 40 23.53 14.32 -28.35
N PHE A 41 22.27 14.19 -27.94
CA PHE A 41 21.13 14.02 -28.85
C PHE A 41 20.55 15.37 -29.29
N GLN A 42 21.19 16.02 -30.27
CA GLN A 42 20.62 17.22 -30.90
C GLN A 42 19.56 16.90 -31.97
N GLY A 43 18.63 17.82 -32.19
CA GLY A 43 17.64 17.72 -33.26
C GLY A 43 16.51 16.71 -32.97
N PRO A 44 15.99 15.99 -33.98
CA PRO A 44 14.86 15.07 -33.80
C PRO A 44 15.08 13.97 -32.75
N ALA A 45 16.31 13.48 -32.59
CA ALA A 45 16.64 12.44 -31.62
C ALA A 45 16.46 12.92 -30.16
N GLY A 46 16.85 14.16 -29.85
CA GLY A 46 16.64 14.75 -28.54
C GLY A 46 15.17 14.91 -28.19
N LYS A 47 14.34 15.29 -29.19
CA LYS A 47 12.88 15.37 -28.99
C LYS A 47 12.24 14.02 -28.71
N THR A 48 12.68 12.95 -29.40
CA THR A 48 12.21 11.59 -29.13
C THR A 48 12.56 11.16 -27.71
N PHE A 49 13.79 11.43 -27.28
CA PHE A 49 14.23 11.09 -25.92
C PHE A 49 13.46 11.85 -24.85
N GLN A 50 13.24 13.15 -25.04
CA GLN A 50 12.38 13.95 -24.15
C GLN A 50 10.97 13.38 -24.06
N GLY A 51 10.40 12.92 -25.18
CA GLY A 51 9.11 12.22 -25.21
C GLY A 51 9.11 10.96 -24.36
N VAL A 52 10.11 10.09 -24.54
CA VAL A 52 10.26 8.86 -23.74
C VAL A 52 10.43 9.18 -22.26
N GLN A 53 11.21 10.19 -21.91
CA GLN A 53 11.36 10.63 -20.51
C GLN A 53 10.01 11.02 -19.89
N ILE A 54 9.22 11.86 -20.58
CA ILE A 54 7.89 12.28 -20.11
C ILE A 54 6.95 11.08 -19.95
N ASP A 55 6.97 10.14 -20.89
CA ASP A 55 6.13 8.94 -20.83
C ASP A 55 6.54 8.02 -19.68
N VAL A 56 7.85 7.86 -19.43
CA VAL A 56 8.37 7.13 -18.27
C VAL A 56 7.94 7.81 -16.98
N GLU A 57 8.14 9.13 -16.83
CA GLU A 57 7.70 9.89 -15.65
C GLU A 57 6.20 9.71 -15.37
N ARG A 58 5.36 9.75 -16.41
CA ARG A 58 3.92 9.51 -16.30
C ARG A 58 3.61 8.09 -15.85
N GLN A 59 4.23 7.07 -16.46
CA GLN A 59 3.99 5.67 -16.09
C GLN A 59 4.44 5.36 -14.66
N LEU A 60 5.55 5.95 -14.20
CA LEU A 60 6.02 5.80 -12.83
C LEU A 60 5.03 6.34 -11.82
N LYS A 61 4.44 7.50 -12.11
CA LYS A 61 3.37 8.05 -11.26
C LYS A 61 2.20 7.08 -11.15
N ILE A 62 1.78 6.47 -12.27
CA ILE A 62 0.70 5.47 -12.29
C ILE A 62 1.07 4.24 -11.45
N ILE A 63 2.30 3.74 -11.56
CA ILE A 63 2.78 2.59 -10.78
C ILE A 63 2.77 2.91 -9.29
N VAL A 64 3.32 4.06 -8.88
CA VAL A 64 3.35 4.49 -7.47
C VAL A 64 1.94 4.66 -6.92
N ASP A 65 1.05 5.32 -7.67
CA ASP A 65 -0.34 5.52 -7.26
C ASP A 65 -1.06 4.17 -7.11
N SER A 66 -0.84 3.22 -8.02
CA SER A 66 -1.43 1.87 -7.96
C SER A 66 -0.90 1.07 -6.77
N LEU A 67 0.39 1.14 -6.47
CA LEU A 67 0.98 0.44 -5.32
C LEU A 67 0.46 1.04 -4.00
N ASN A 68 0.30 2.36 -3.93
CA ASN A 68 -0.32 3.02 -2.77
C ASN A 68 -1.79 2.63 -2.62
N GLU A 69 -2.51 2.41 -3.72
CA GLU A 69 -3.89 1.91 -3.69
C GLU A 69 -3.95 0.47 -3.15
N VAL A 70 -3.02 -0.41 -3.56
CA VAL A 70 -2.87 -1.75 -2.97
C VAL A 70 -2.62 -1.65 -1.46
N ALA A 71 -1.67 -0.81 -1.03
CA ALA A 71 -1.39 -0.62 0.40
C ALA A 71 -2.63 -0.12 1.16
N ARG A 72 -3.43 0.76 0.56
CA ARG A 72 -4.70 1.23 1.14
C ARG A 72 -5.73 0.10 1.26
N GLY A 73 -5.96 -0.67 0.20
CA GLY A 73 -6.89 -1.79 0.22
C GLY A 73 -6.51 -2.86 1.26
N VAL A 74 -5.21 -3.12 1.42
CA VAL A 74 -4.70 -4.01 2.48
C VAL A 74 -5.03 -3.49 3.88
N ARG A 75 -4.85 -2.18 4.14
CA ARG A 75 -5.22 -1.58 5.43
C ARG A 75 -6.73 -1.55 5.67
N GLU A 76 -7.51 -1.27 4.64
CA GLU A 76 -8.98 -1.26 4.72
C GLU A 76 -9.52 -2.65 5.07
N SER A 77 -8.96 -3.69 4.44
CA SER A 77 -9.29 -5.08 4.78
C SER A 77 -9.01 -5.39 6.26
N GLY A 78 -7.90 -4.88 6.80
CA GLY A 78 -7.58 -5.03 8.23
C GLY A 78 -8.59 -4.38 9.17
N LYS A 79 -9.12 -3.20 8.79
CA LYS A 79 -10.16 -2.51 9.56
C LYS A 79 -11.49 -3.26 9.53
N GLU A 80 -11.85 -3.85 8.39
CA GLU A 80 -13.06 -4.67 8.28
C GLU A 80 -13.00 -5.88 9.23
N PHE A 81 -11.85 -6.57 9.29
CA PHE A 81 -11.64 -7.67 10.25
C PHE A 81 -11.79 -7.23 11.71
N ASP A 82 -11.22 -6.09 12.10
CA ASP A 82 -11.34 -5.58 13.48
C ASP A 82 -12.79 -5.21 13.84
N VAL A 83 -13.56 -4.68 12.88
CA VAL A 83 -14.97 -4.32 13.08
C VAL A 83 -15.86 -5.57 13.19
N GLU A 84 -15.65 -6.57 12.33
CA GLU A 84 -16.39 -7.84 12.40
C GLU A 84 -16.14 -8.58 13.72
N ASP A 85 -14.90 -8.61 14.18
CA ASP A 85 -14.54 -9.27 15.43
C ASP A 85 -15.08 -8.52 16.65
N SER A 86 -15.07 -7.18 16.62
CA SER A 86 -15.70 -6.34 17.64
C SER A 86 -17.21 -6.61 17.74
N LYS A 87 -17.91 -6.75 16.60
CA LYS A 87 -19.33 -7.11 16.56
C LYS A 87 -19.56 -8.53 17.08
N ALA A 88 -18.72 -9.49 16.69
CA ALA A 88 -18.81 -10.88 17.17
C ALA A 88 -18.62 -10.96 18.70
N VAL A 89 -17.66 -10.22 19.26
CA VAL A 89 -17.46 -10.09 20.71
C VAL A 89 -18.66 -9.44 21.40
N GLU A 90 -19.27 -8.43 20.78
CA GLU A 90 -20.46 -7.77 21.33
C GLU A 90 -21.68 -8.70 21.32
N GLU A 91 -21.87 -9.50 20.26
CA GLU A 91 -22.93 -10.52 20.21
C GLU A 91 -22.71 -11.67 21.20
N LEU A 92 -21.45 -12.12 21.38
CA LEU A 92 -21.10 -13.09 22.42
C LEU A 92 -21.44 -12.56 23.83
N LYS A 93 -21.19 -11.28 24.09
CA LYS A 93 -21.57 -10.64 25.37
C LYS A 93 -23.08 -10.52 25.55
N LYS A 94 -23.83 -10.27 24.47
CA LYS A 94 -25.31 -10.20 24.51
C LYS A 94 -25.95 -11.57 24.73
N THR A 95 -25.32 -12.64 24.23
CA THR A 95 -25.80 -14.03 24.35
C THR A 95 -25.31 -14.74 25.62
N MET A 96 -24.39 -14.12 26.38
CA MET A 96 -24.04 -14.50 27.76
C MET A 96 -24.71 -13.53 28.75
N PRO A 97 -26.04 -13.62 29.00
CA PRO A 97 -26.63 -12.95 30.15
C PRO A 97 -26.09 -13.61 31.42
N ASP A 98 -25.79 -12.79 32.42
CA ASP A 98 -25.22 -13.14 33.73
C ASP A 98 -25.30 -14.63 34.09
N SER A 99 -24.13 -15.28 34.15
CA SER A 99 -23.91 -16.40 35.06
C SER A 99 -23.99 -15.85 36.50
N THR A 100 -25.19 -15.45 36.94
CA THR A 100 -25.47 -15.20 38.34
C THR A 100 -25.46 -16.57 39.03
N ILE A 101 -24.40 -16.83 39.79
CA ILE A 101 -24.47 -17.45 41.11
C ILE A 101 -25.18 -18.81 41.14
N ILE A 102 -24.39 -19.89 41.01
CA ILE A 102 -24.71 -21.13 41.75
C ILE A 102 -24.30 -20.88 43.21
N ASP A 103 -25.10 -20.08 43.91
CA ASP A 103 -25.39 -20.26 45.33
C ASP A 103 -26.88 -20.61 45.38
N ALA A 104 -27.18 -21.89 45.18
CA ALA A 104 -28.42 -22.50 45.66
C ALA A 104 -28.25 -24.03 45.67
N LEU A 105 -28.03 -24.54 46.89
CA LEU A 105 -28.08 -25.93 47.37
C LEU A 105 -26.79 -26.76 47.27
#